data_AF-H6BU51-F1
#
_entry.id   AF-H6BU51-F1
#
_cell.length_a   1.000
_cell.length_b   1.000
_cell.length_c   1.000
_cell.angle_alpha   90.00
_cell.angle_beta   90.00
_cell.angle_gamma   90.00
#
_symmetry.space_group_name_H-M   'P 1'
#
loop_
_entity.id
_entity.type
_entity.pdbx_description
1 polymer ?
#
loop_
_entity_poly.entity_id
_entity_poly.type
_entity_poly.pdbx_seq_one_letter_code
_entity_poly.pdbx_strand_id
1 'polypeptide(L)'
;MALFTVMLSLLFLPISVLAQNAPITQNNPKMATFQAVLQIDKPVQGQITGVSNGNGTGVNFNINFYAFPVEASAGPYKYHIHVNPVPSDGNCTGTGGHLTPYGRNDTPPCDASQPSTCQPGDLSGEHGSIELADQAKNFQVTYLDAYVSTDPNSPAFFGNRSIVVHAANGTRLNCGNFTQQQPSTNNNNATWTSCATPSGTATATGTATGTATGSKSAGPSIASSTGAAMALEVPQGVWLGSVGGLVLAAAVMVLG
;
A
#
# COMPACT_ATOMS: atom_id res chain seq x y z
N MET A 1 -60.98 33.17 -15.67
CA MET A 1 -60.14 31.97 -15.47
C MET A 1 -58.87 32.43 -14.78
N ALA A 2 -58.77 32.27 -13.46
CA ALA A 2 -57.56 32.58 -12.71
C ALA A 2 -56.94 31.24 -12.26
N LEU A 3 -55.80 30.90 -12.86
CA LEU A 3 -55.05 29.68 -12.60
C LEU A 3 -54.20 29.91 -11.34
N PHE A 4 -54.61 29.35 -10.20
CA PHE A 4 -53.81 29.37 -8.97
C PHE A 4 -52.68 28.33 -9.09
N THR A 5 -51.45 28.82 -9.24
CA THR A 5 -50.24 27.98 -9.21
C THR A 5 -49.77 27.87 -7.76
N VAL A 6 -49.93 26.69 -7.16
CA VAL A 6 -49.43 26.39 -5.82
C VAL A 6 -47.94 26.06 -5.94
N MET A 7 -47.07 26.99 -5.53
CA MET A 7 -45.63 26.75 -5.37
C MET A 7 -45.39 25.92 -4.12
N LEU A 8 -45.17 24.61 -4.29
CA LEU A 8 -44.75 23.71 -3.22
C LEU A 8 -43.26 23.94 -2.94
N SER A 9 -42.94 24.68 -1.88
CA SER A 9 -41.55 24.88 -1.44
C SER A 9 -41.00 23.58 -0.83
N LEU A 10 -40.18 22.86 -1.59
CA LEU A 10 -39.40 21.72 -1.10
C LEU A 10 -38.29 22.24 -0.18
N LEU A 11 -38.49 22.09 1.13
CA LEU A 11 -37.50 22.39 2.17
C LEU A 11 -36.39 21.31 2.10
N PHE A 12 -35.25 21.63 1.50
CA PHE A 12 -34.06 20.76 1.50
C PHE A 12 -33.42 20.78 2.90
N LEU A 13 -33.75 19.78 3.72
CA LEU A 13 -33.04 19.51 4.97
C LEU A 13 -31.66 18.89 4.64
N PRO A 14 -30.54 19.44 5.13
CA PRO A 14 -29.24 18.82 4.92
C PRO A 14 -29.19 17.49 5.66
N ILE A 15 -29.00 16.39 4.93
CA ILE A 15 -28.76 15.07 5.52
C ILE A 15 -27.34 15.10 6.08
N SER A 16 -27.21 15.30 7.39
CA SER A 16 -25.93 15.15 8.07
C SER A 16 -25.58 13.66 8.11
N VAL A 17 -24.57 13.24 7.33
CA VAL A 17 -24.02 11.88 7.43
C VAL A 17 -23.30 11.79 8.77
N LEU A 18 -23.89 11.07 9.72
CA LEU A 18 -23.24 10.78 11.01
C LEU A 18 -22.04 9.86 10.76
N ALA A 19 -20.93 10.14 11.43
CA ALA A 19 -19.76 9.27 11.41
C ALA A 19 -20.15 7.88 11.97
N GLN A 20 -19.76 6.83 11.28
CA GLN A 20 -20.02 5.44 11.67
C GLN A 20 -18.69 4.72 11.90
N ASN A 21 -18.71 3.72 12.77
CA ASN A 21 -17.55 2.85 12.96
C ASN A 21 -17.27 2.07 11.67
N ALA A 22 -16.00 1.98 11.30
CA ALA A 22 -15.55 1.16 10.19
C ALA A 22 -15.84 -0.32 10.50
N PRO A 23 -16.61 -1.03 9.65
CA PRO A 23 -16.77 -2.47 9.77
C PRO A 23 -15.48 -3.18 9.35
N ILE A 24 -15.24 -4.36 9.91
CA ILE A 24 -14.22 -5.27 9.39
C ILE A 24 -14.57 -5.60 7.94
N THR A 25 -13.61 -5.40 7.03
CA THR A 25 -13.84 -5.67 5.61
C THR A 25 -13.98 -7.16 5.35
N GLN A 26 -14.80 -7.50 4.38
CA GLN A 26 -15.12 -8.88 4.00
C GLN A 26 -15.03 -9.03 2.49
N ASN A 27 -15.06 -10.27 2.00
CA ASN A 27 -15.10 -10.61 0.57
C ASN A 27 -13.92 -10.05 -0.25
N ASN A 28 -12.80 -9.75 0.41
CA ASN A 28 -11.56 -9.39 -0.27
C ASN A 28 -11.17 -10.50 -1.26
N PRO A 29 -10.91 -10.21 -2.55
CA PRO A 29 -10.53 -11.23 -3.51
C PRO A 29 -9.26 -11.96 -3.06
N LYS A 30 -9.23 -13.29 -3.22
CA LYS A 30 -8.14 -14.14 -2.72
C LYS A 30 -6.80 -13.73 -3.33
N MET A 31 -5.79 -13.59 -2.48
CA MET A 31 -4.41 -13.24 -2.85
C MET A 31 -4.29 -11.93 -3.66
N ALA A 32 -5.29 -11.05 -3.61
CA ALA A 32 -5.20 -9.74 -4.25
C ALA A 32 -4.06 -8.96 -3.60
N THR A 33 -3.09 -8.56 -4.42
CA THR A 33 -1.87 -7.90 -3.98
C THR A 33 -1.79 -6.53 -4.64
N PHE A 34 -1.56 -5.50 -3.83
CA PHE A 34 -1.36 -4.13 -4.28
C PHE A 34 -0.08 -3.59 -3.68
N GLN A 35 0.71 -2.89 -4.47
CA GLN A 35 1.96 -2.28 -4.01
C GLN A 35 1.99 -0.81 -4.39
N ALA A 36 2.47 0.01 -3.47
CA ALA A 36 2.88 1.38 -3.73
C ALA A 36 4.37 1.53 -3.45
N VAL A 37 5.07 2.16 -4.38
CA VAL A 37 6.47 2.57 -4.24
C VAL A 37 6.49 4.08 -4.12
N LEU A 38 7.16 4.59 -3.09
CA LEU A 38 7.33 6.02 -2.88
C LEU A 38 8.24 6.61 -3.97
N GLN A 39 8.03 7.87 -4.34
CA GLN A 39 8.78 8.51 -5.42
C GLN A 39 10.28 8.55 -5.11
N ILE A 40 11.10 8.31 -6.14
CA ILE A 40 12.55 8.49 -6.07
C ILE A 40 12.88 9.97 -5.80
N ASP A 41 14.06 10.23 -5.23
CA ASP A 41 14.60 11.57 -4.97
C ASP A 41 13.71 12.51 -4.13
N LYS A 42 12.74 11.95 -3.39
CA LYS A 42 11.96 12.63 -2.36
C LYS A 42 12.38 12.16 -0.96
N PRO A 43 12.15 12.97 0.09
CA PRO A 43 12.41 12.55 1.48
C PRO A 43 11.60 11.32 1.85
N VAL A 44 12.20 10.33 2.51
CA VAL A 44 11.62 8.99 2.73
C VAL A 44 11.39 8.23 1.42
N GLN A 45 12.03 7.09 1.26
CA GLN A 45 11.86 6.20 0.12
C GLN A 45 11.43 4.82 0.60
N GLY A 46 11.02 3.96 -0.33
CA GLY A 46 10.63 2.59 -0.03
C GLY A 46 9.25 2.23 -0.56
N GLN A 47 8.64 1.22 0.04
CA GLN A 47 7.43 0.61 -0.50
C GLN A 47 6.54 0.03 0.61
N ILE A 48 5.26 -0.08 0.27
CA ILE A 48 4.23 -0.77 1.04
C ILE A 48 3.51 -1.74 0.13
N THR A 49 3.33 -2.98 0.60
CA THR A 49 2.58 -4.02 -0.10
C THR A 49 1.43 -4.49 0.77
N GLY A 50 0.21 -4.44 0.26
CA GLY A 50 -0.99 -4.99 0.89
C GLY A 50 -1.45 -6.25 0.18
N VAL A 51 -1.65 -7.34 0.94
CA VAL A 51 -2.17 -8.62 0.44
C VAL A 51 -3.45 -8.96 1.18
N SER A 52 -4.54 -9.25 0.46
CA SER A 52 -5.79 -9.73 1.06
C SER A 52 -5.55 -10.91 2.01
N ASN A 53 -6.15 -10.89 3.19
CA ASN A 53 -6.07 -12.04 4.10
C ASN A 53 -6.75 -13.28 3.51
N GLY A 54 -6.24 -14.47 3.80
CA GLY A 54 -6.70 -15.74 3.20
C GLY A 54 -8.16 -16.10 3.52
N ASN A 55 -8.69 -15.58 4.63
CA ASN A 55 -10.10 -15.73 5.03
C ASN A 55 -11.04 -14.68 4.42
N GLY A 56 -10.52 -13.78 3.57
CA GLY A 56 -11.30 -12.72 2.91
C GLY A 56 -11.55 -11.47 3.76
N THR A 57 -10.97 -11.36 4.96
CA THR A 57 -11.16 -10.20 5.85
C THR A 57 -9.89 -9.40 6.08
N GLY A 58 -9.92 -8.09 5.86
CA GLY A 58 -8.75 -7.24 6.05
C GLY A 58 -7.61 -7.52 5.06
N VAL A 59 -6.49 -6.83 5.28
CA VAL A 59 -5.32 -6.76 4.40
C VAL A 59 -4.05 -6.85 5.24
N ASN A 60 -3.17 -7.79 4.91
CA ASN A 60 -1.85 -7.88 5.51
C ASN A 60 -0.93 -6.88 4.81
N PHE A 61 -0.42 -5.90 5.55
CA PHE A 61 0.56 -4.95 5.05
C PHE A 61 1.97 -5.38 5.41
N ASN A 62 2.87 -5.29 4.43
CA ASN A 62 4.31 -5.36 4.61
C ASN A 62 4.90 -4.00 4.17
N ILE A 63 5.58 -3.33 5.09
CA ILE A 63 6.08 -1.96 4.89
C ILE A 63 7.60 -1.98 5.05
N ASN A 64 8.28 -1.32 4.12
CA ASN A 64 9.70 -1.01 4.22
C ASN A 64 9.94 0.42 3.74
N PHE A 65 10.11 1.35 4.67
CA PHE A 65 10.45 2.74 4.41
C PHE A 65 11.85 3.05 4.95
N TYR A 66 12.58 3.94 4.30
CA TYR A 66 13.95 4.32 4.66
C TYR A 66 14.28 5.73 4.21
N ALA A 67 15.48 6.20 4.52
CA ALA A 67 15.94 7.57 4.21
C ALA A 67 15.06 8.65 4.82
N PHE A 68 14.59 8.42 6.06
CA PHE A 68 13.88 9.43 6.82
C PHE A 68 14.79 10.63 7.15
N PRO A 69 14.26 11.86 7.14
CA PRO A 69 14.98 13.00 7.71
C PRO A 69 15.26 12.75 9.21
N VAL A 70 16.29 13.39 9.76
CA VAL A 70 16.73 13.16 11.16
C VAL A 70 16.61 14.38 12.05
N GLU A 71 16.06 15.47 11.52
CA GLU A 71 15.77 16.63 12.35
C GLU A 71 14.77 16.23 13.45
N ALA A 72 15.06 16.60 14.69
CA ALA A 72 14.30 16.15 15.86
C ALA A 72 12.80 16.50 15.79
N SER A 73 12.42 17.51 15.01
CA SER A 73 11.04 17.95 14.80
C SER A 73 10.32 17.25 13.64
N ALA A 74 11.02 16.41 12.87
CA ALA A 74 10.46 15.77 11.69
C ALA A 74 9.61 14.52 12.03
N GLY A 75 9.91 13.83 13.14
CA GLY A 75 9.14 12.68 13.64
C GLY A 75 8.36 12.96 14.94
N PRO A 76 7.48 12.05 15.39
CA PRO A 76 7.15 10.75 14.79
C PRO A 76 6.47 10.90 13.42
N TYR A 77 6.81 10.02 12.48
CA TYR A 77 6.27 10.08 11.13
C TYR A 77 4.96 9.30 11.05
N LYS A 78 4.01 9.87 10.33
CA LYS A 78 2.70 9.25 10.09
C LYS A 78 2.61 8.75 8.66
N TYR A 79 1.73 7.80 8.40
CA TYR A 79 1.49 7.33 7.06
C TYR A 79 0.04 6.89 6.91
N HIS A 80 -0.57 7.35 5.82
CA HIS A 80 -2.00 7.17 5.60
C HIS A 80 -2.28 6.83 4.14
N ILE A 81 -3.38 6.10 3.92
CA ILE A 81 -3.96 5.93 2.60
C ILE A 81 -4.85 7.14 2.31
N HIS A 82 -4.61 7.81 1.19
CA HIS A 82 -5.33 9.00 0.77
C HIS A 82 -6.37 8.70 -0.33
N VAL A 83 -7.41 9.53 -0.42
CA VAL A 83 -8.59 9.28 -1.27
C VAL A 83 -8.31 9.29 -2.78
N ASN A 84 -7.30 10.02 -3.24
CA ASN A 84 -6.98 10.12 -4.66
C ASN A 84 -5.62 9.49 -4.96
N PRO A 85 -5.40 9.00 -6.19
CA PRO A 85 -4.06 8.71 -6.67
C PRO A 85 -3.18 9.97 -6.67
N VAL A 86 -1.87 9.79 -6.58
CA VAL A 86 -0.87 10.81 -6.84
C VAL A 86 -1.07 11.34 -8.27
N PRO A 87 -1.25 12.65 -8.46
CA PRO A 87 -1.38 13.28 -9.78
C PRO A 87 -0.13 13.11 -10.64
N SER A 88 -0.25 13.39 -11.95
CA SER A 88 0.84 13.23 -12.92
C SER A 88 2.06 14.12 -12.66
N ASP A 89 1.91 15.20 -11.91
CA ASP A 89 3.01 16.08 -11.49
C ASP A 89 3.76 15.57 -10.24
N GLY A 90 3.33 14.43 -9.67
CA GLY A 90 3.92 13.82 -8.48
C GLY A 90 3.61 14.57 -7.18
N ASN A 91 2.78 15.61 -7.20
CA ASN A 91 2.51 16.42 -6.01
C ASN A 91 1.62 15.67 -5.03
N CYS A 92 2.18 15.30 -3.87
CA CYS A 92 1.47 14.58 -2.83
C CYS A 92 0.25 15.33 -2.28
N THR A 93 0.14 16.65 -2.45
CA THR A 93 -1.05 17.42 -2.05
C THR A 93 -2.28 17.02 -2.86
N GLY A 94 -2.10 16.62 -4.13
CA GLY A 94 -3.21 16.21 -5.01
C GLY A 94 -3.89 14.92 -4.59
N THR A 95 -3.31 14.14 -3.66
CA THR A 95 -3.93 12.92 -3.13
C THR A 95 -5.16 13.19 -2.26
N GLY A 96 -5.41 14.44 -1.86
CA GLY A 96 -6.58 14.84 -1.07
C GLY A 96 -6.44 14.47 0.41
N GLY A 97 -7.57 14.24 1.10
CA GLY A 97 -7.60 13.78 2.50
C GLY A 97 -7.39 12.27 2.66
N HIS A 98 -7.49 11.78 3.89
CA HIS A 98 -7.40 10.35 4.20
C HIS A 98 -8.62 9.57 3.66
N LEU A 99 -8.44 8.29 3.37
CA LEU A 99 -9.52 7.38 3.01
C LEU A 99 -10.48 7.20 4.21
N THR A 100 -11.58 7.97 4.21
CA THR A 100 -12.59 7.98 5.28
C THR A 100 -14.01 7.78 4.73
N PRO A 101 -14.33 6.58 4.20
CA PRO A 101 -15.65 6.33 3.62
C PRO A 101 -16.82 6.43 4.61
N TYR A 102 -16.55 6.38 5.92
CA TYR A 102 -17.57 6.35 6.98
C TYR A 102 -17.70 7.68 7.73
N GLY A 103 -17.14 8.77 7.19
CA GLY A 103 -17.35 10.13 7.70
C GLY A 103 -16.59 10.47 8.98
N ARG A 104 -15.56 9.68 9.34
CA ARG A 104 -14.67 9.98 10.48
C ARG A 104 -13.72 11.13 10.13
N ASN A 105 -13.71 12.17 10.95
CA ASN A 105 -12.77 13.31 10.84
C ASN A 105 -11.37 12.95 11.37
N ASP A 106 -10.38 13.82 11.18
CA ASP A 106 -9.02 13.62 11.72
C ASP A 106 -8.91 13.94 13.23
N THR A 107 -9.85 14.74 13.75
CA THR A 107 -9.89 15.16 15.16
C THR A 107 -11.12 14.60 15.86
N PRO A 108 -10.97 14.00 17.07
CA PRO A 108 -9.71 13.72 17.76
C PRO A 108 -8.83 12.72 16.98
N PRO A 109 -7.53 12.60 17.28
CA PRO A 109 -6.68 11.57 16.70
C PRO A 109 -7.27 10.16 16.87
N CYS A 110 -6.88 9.22 16.00
CA CYS A 110 -7.24 7.81 16.16
C CYS A 110 -6.81 7.27 17.53
N ASP A 111 -7.69 6.50 18.16
CA ASP A 111 -7.41 5.74 19.37
C ASP A 111 -7.18 4.28 18.96
N ALA A 112 -5.92 3.85 18.99
CA ALA A 112 -5.51 2.50 18.61
C ALA A 112 -6.16 1.40 19.45
N SER A 113 -6.70 1.72 20.65
CA SER A 113 -7.46 0.75 21.45
C SER A 113 -8.87 0.50 20.92
N GLN A 114 -9.36 1.38 20.03
CA GLN A 114 -10.67 1.33 19.39
C GLN A 114 -10.54 1.57 17.87
N PRO A 115 -9.81 0.73 17.12
CA PRO A 115 -9.43 1.03 15.74
C PRO A 115 -10.63 1.08 14.79
N SER A 116 -11.75 0.44 15.12
CA SER A 116 -13.00 0.57 14.35
C SER A 116 -13.60 1.98 14.36
N THR A 117 -13.15 2.87 15.26
CA THR A 117 -13.56 4.29 15.31
C THR A 117 -12.65 5.20 14.49
N CYS A 118 -11.56 4.66 13.94
CA CYS A 118 -10.59 5.40 13.15
C CYS A 118 -11.02 5.47 11.68
N GLN A 119 -10.31 6.31 10.91
CA GLN A 119 -10.48 6.33 9.46
C GLN A 119 -9.79 5.08 8.91
N PRO A 120 -10.41 4.29 8.01
CA PRO A 120 -9.74 3.15 7.39
C PRO A 120 -8.37 3.49 6.77
N GLY A 121 -8.18 4.72 6.30
CA GLY A 121 -6.90 5.19 5.77
C GLY A 121 -5.84 5.53 6.82
N ASP A 122 -6.16 5.64 8.11
CA ASP A 122 -5.25 6.09 9.18
C ASP A 122 -4.41 4.94 9.76
N LEU A 123 -3.55 4.37 8.90
CA LEU A 123 -2.72 3.22 9.26
C LEU A 123 -1.79 3.50 10.46
N SER A 124 -1.15 4.67 10.51
CA SER A 124 -0.29 5.02 11.65
C SER A 124 -1.05 5.29 12.95
N GLY A 125 -2.31 5.72 12.87
CA GLY A 125 -3.18 5.86 14.02
C GLY A 125 -3.58 4.50 14.60
N GLU A 126 -3.89 3.53 13.75
CA GLU A 126 -4.31 2.19 14.16
C GLU A 126 -3.14 1.29 14.59
N HIS A 127 -2.03 1.32 13.86
CA HIS A 127 -0.92 0.36 13.99
C HIS A 127 0.37 0.98 14.56
N GLY A 128 0.32 2.26 14.92
CA GLY A 128 1.44 3.00 15.50
C GLY A 128 2.17 3.88 14.49
N SER A 129 2.61 5.05 14.98
CA SER A 129 3.45 5.98 14.21
C SER A 129 4.89 5.48 14.12
N ILE A 130 5.63 5.98 13.15
CA ILE A 130 7.02 5.60 12.93
C ILE A 130 7.91 6.43 13.84
N GLU A 131 8.46 5.77 14.86
CA GLU A 131 9.52 6.31 15.69
C GLU A 131 10.85 5.72 15.23
N LEU A 132 11.82 6.59 14.93
CA LEU A 132 13.16 6.16 14.55
C LEU A 132 13.97 5.97 15.83
N ALA A 133 14.18 4.71 16.22
CA ALA A 133 14.97 4.38 17.40
C ALA A 133 16.49 4.62 17.19
N ASP A 134 16.97 4.62 15.94
CA ASP A 134 18.40 4.53 15.62
C ASP A 134 18.84 5.31 14.36
N GLN A 135 20.16 5.43 14.21
CA GLN A 135 20.89 5.97 13.04
C GLN A 135 20.51 5.32 11.70
N ALA A 136 19.82 4.17 11.70
CA ALA A 136 19.48 3.40 10.52
C ALA A 136 18.41 4.06 9.62
N LYS A 137 17.67 5.06 10.15
CA LYS A 137 16.69 5.87 9.40
C LYS A 137 15.75 5.02 8.53
N ASN A 138 15.32 3.88 9.06
CA ASN A 138 14.48 2.90 8.39
C ASN A 138 13.36 2.41 9.30
N PHE A 139 12.30 1.91 8.68
CA PHE A 139 11.10 1.39 9.32
C PHE A 139 10.61 0.18 8.52
N GLN A 140 10.53 -0.95 9.20
CA GLN A 140 10.04 -2.20 8.62
C GLN A 140 9.04 -2.84 9.57
N VAL A 141 7.85 -3.14 9.07
CA VAL A 141 6.79 -3.76 9.89
C VAL A 141 5.88 -4.61 9.02
N THR A 142 5.19 -5.55 9.66
CA THR A 142 4.08 -6.28 9.06
C THR A 142 2.95 -6.38 10.07
N TYR A 143 1.72 -6.14 9.62
CA TYR A 143 0.53 -6.24 10.45
C TYR A 143 -0.70 -6.51 9.57
N LEU A 144 -1.80 -6.93 10.21
CA LEU A 144 -3.11 -7.07 9.58
C LEU A 144 -3.95 -5.83 9.87
N ASP A 145 -4.37 -5.14 8.83
CA ASP A 145 -5.39 -4.10 8.91
C ASP A 145 -6.77 -4.69 8.62
N ALA A 146 -7.74 -4.44 9.49
CA ALA A 146 -9.08 -5.02 9.35
C ALA A 146 -10.06 -4.16 8.55
N TYR A 147 -9.74 -2.89 8.28
CA TYR A 147 -10.71 -1.86 7.89
C TYR A 147 -10.52 -1.35 6.47
N VAL A 148 -9.36 -1.57 5.85
CA VAL A 148 -9.18 -1.40 4.39
C VAL A 148 -9.51 -2.67 3.61
N SER A 149 -9.80 -2.52 2.32
CA SER A 149 -10.28 -3.61 1.46
C SER A 149 -9.55 -3.68 0.12
N THR A 150 -9.38 -4.89 -0.40
CA THR A 150 -8.95 -5.16 -1.78
C THR A 150 -10.12 -5.42 -2.73
N ASP A 151 -11.37 -5.45 -2.25
CA ASP A 151 -12.57 -5.55 -3.10
C ASP A 151 -12.87 -4.19 -3.75
N PRO A 152 -12.86 -4.07 -5.10
CA PRO A 152 -13.17 -2.82 -5.79
C PRO A 152 -14.58 -2.26 -5.51
N ASN A 153 -15.50 -3.09 -5.02
CA ASN A 153 -16.86 -2.67 -4.66
C ASN A 153 -16.96 -2.15 -3.21
N SER A 154 -15.92 -2.35 -2.41
CA SER A 154 -15.88 -1.84 -1.05
C SER A 154 -15.64 -0.33 -1.05
N PRO A 155 -16.35 0.45 -0.21
CA PRO A 155 -16.05 1.87 -0.06
C PRO A 155 -14.67 2.11 0.58
N ALA A 156 -14.12 1.11 1.27
CA ALA A 156 -12.76 1.11 1.83
C ALA A 156 -11.71 0.50 0.87
N PHE A 157 -12.01 0.40 -0.43
CA PHE A 157 -11.07 -0.08 -1.43
C PHE A 157 -9.85 0.86 -1.53
N PHE A 158 -8.65 0.32 -1.26
CA PHE A 158 -7.41 1.09 -1.33
C PHE A 158 -6.63 0.92 -2.65
N GLY A 159 -7.00 -0.06 -3.49
CA GLY A 159 -6.17 -0.49 -4.61
C GLY A 159 -6.01 0.53 -5.76
N ASN A 160 -6.83 1.59 -5.80
CA ASN A 160 -6.75 2.72 -6.73
C ASN A 160 -6.50 4.06 -6.00
N ARG A 161 -5.83 3.99 -4.85
CA ARG A 161 -5.53 5.10 -3.96
C ARG A 161 -4.02 5.32 -3.89
N SER A 162 -3.60 6.22 -3.00
CA SER A 162 -2.18 6.46 -2.73
C SER A 162 -1.86 6.30 -1.26
N ILE A 163 -0.60 5.98 -0.97
CA ILE A 163 -0.01 6.12 0.36
C ILE A 163 0.71 7.47 0.43
N VAL A 164 0.65 8.14 1.58
CA VAL A 164 1.45 9.35 1.87
C VAL A 164 2.16 9.16 3.21
N VAL A 165 3.44 9.52 3.26
CA VAL A 165 4.22 9.60 4.51
C VAL A 165 4.32 11.07 4.92
N HIS A 166 4.06 11.35 6.19
CA HIS A 166 4.04 12.70 6.75
C HIS A 166 5.09 12.87 7.85
N ALA A 167 5.65 14.07 7.93
CA ALA A 167 6.33 14.55 9.13
C ALA A 167 5.33 14.79 10.28
N ALA A 168 5.83 14.94 11.50
CA ALA A 168 5.01 15.19 12.69
C ALA A 168 4.08 16.41 12.58
N ASN A 169 4.51 17.44 11.84
CA ASN A 169 3.72 18.66 11.60
C ASN A 169 2.68 18.51 10.47
N GLY A 170 2.51 17.32 9.89
CA GLY A 170 1.57 17.02 8.80
C GLY A 170 2.12 17.24 7.39
N THR A 171 3.35 17.75 7.24
CA THR A 171 4.00 17.93 5.92
C THR A 171 4.09 16.59 5.19
N ARG A 172 3.61 16.53 3.94
CA ARG A 172 3.71 15.34 3.08
C ARG A 172 5.14 15.22 2.57
N LEU A 173 5.87 14.22 3.04
CA LEU A 173 7.28 13.98 2.70
C LEU A 173 7.41 13.26 1.35
N ASN A 174 6.60 12.22 1.16
CA ASN A 174 6.53 11.47 -0.09
C ASN A 174 5.21 10.71 -0.20
N CYS A 175 4.91 10.20 -1.38
CA CYS A 175 3.70 9.46 -1.68
C CYS A 175 3.89 8.53 -2.87
N GLY A 176 3.03 7.51 -2.98
CA GLY A 176 3.05 6.54 -4.07
C GLY A 176 1.66 5.97 -4.37
N ASN A 177 1.41 5.58 -5.61
CA ASN A 177 0.14 4.97 -6.02
C ASN A 177 0.14 3.47 -5.75
N PHE A 178 -0.96 2.96 -5.19
CA PHE A 178 -1.20 1.53 -5.17
C PHE A 178 -1.51 1.04 -6.57
N THR A 179 -0.84 -0.05 -6.95
CA THR A 179 -1.04 -0.72 -8.24
C THR A 179 -1.23 -2.20 -8.00
N GLN A 180 -2.19 -2.81 -8.68
CA GLN A 180 -2.43 -4.25 -8.59
C GLN A 180 -1.21 -4.99 -9.14
N GLN A 181 -0.65 -5.85 -8.31
CA GLN A 181 0.41 -6.75 -8.73
C GLN A 181 -0.22 -7.98 -9.38
N GLN A 182 0.28 -8.35 -10.55
CA GLN A 182 -0.08 -9.64 -11.12
C GLN A 182 0.49 -10.73 -10.23
N PRO A 183 -0.25 -11.84 -9.98
CA PRO A 183 0.39 -13.05 -9.49
C PRO A 183 1.55 -13.33 -10.45
N SER A 184 2.77 -13.48 -9.94
CA SER A 184 3.93 -13.87 -10.75
C SER A 184 3.71 -15.28 -11.28
N THR A 185 2.87 -15.42 -12.31
CA THR A 185 2.86 -16.58 -13.17
C THR A 185 3.98 -16.32 -14.17
N ASN A 186 5.09 -17.04 -14.02
CA ASN A 186 6.12 -17.08 -15.05
C ASN A 186 5.53 -17.73 -16.31
N ASN A 187 4.73 -17.00 -17.07
CA ASN A 187 4.16 -17.42 -18.34
C ASN A 187 3.95 -16.19 -19.22
N ASN A 188 4.85 -16.04 -20.20
CA ASN A 188 4.65 -15.21 -21.37
C ASN A 188 3.34 -15.60 -22.07
N ASN A 189 2.28 -14.84 -21.86
CA ASN A 189 1.23 -14.50 -22.83
C ASN A 189 0.12 -13.79 -22.07
N ALA A 190 0.22 -12.47 -21.98
CA ALA A 190 -0.87 -11.67 -21.45
C ALA A 190 -1.44 -10.82 -22.59
N THR A 191 -2.45 -11.38 -23.26
CA THR A 191 -3.40 -10.61 -24.06
C THR A 191 -4.28 -9.83 -23.09
N TRP A 192 -3.79 -8.67 -22.66
CA TRP A 192 -4.53 -7.74 -21.81
C TRP A 192 -5.65 -7.08 -22.61
N THR A 193 -6.90 -7.38 -22.27
CA THR A 193 -8.02 -6.50 -22.62
C THR A 193 -8.03 -5.39 -21.57
N SER A 194 -7.43 -4.25 -21.90
CA SER A 194 -7.50 -3.06 -21.06
C SER A 194 -8.94 -2.56 -20.98
N CYS A 195 -9.32 -2.03 -19.81
CA CYS A 195 -10.53 -1.25 -19.65
C CYS A 195 -10.46 -0.04 -20.60
N ALA A 196 -11.16 -0.13 -21.72
CA ALA A 196 -11.23 0.93 -22.72
C ALA A 196 -12.05 2.10 -22.16
N THR A 197 -11.43 3.26 -22.08
CA THR A 197 -12.10 4.55 -22.03
C THR A 197 -12.95 4.75 -23.29
N PRO A 198 -14.15 5.34 -23.21
CA PRO A 198 -14.95 5.60 -24.40
C PRO A 198 -14.36 6.82 -25.13
N SER A 199 -13.82 6.61 -26.33
CA SER A 199 -13.49 7.71 -27.23
C SER A 199 -13.98 7.40 -28.64
N GLY A 200 -14.89 8.26 -29.12
CA GLY A 200 -15.02 8.65 -30.52
C GLY A 200 -15.52 7.60 -31.52
N THR A 201 -16.78 7.74 -31.89
CA THR A 201 -17.41 7.16 -33.08
C THR A 201 -16.62 7.50 -34.37
N ALA A 202 -16.20 6.48 -35.13
CA ALA A 202 -15.99 6.60 -36.57
C ALA A 202 -16.17 5.24 -37.27
N THR A 203 -17.15 5.19 -38.14
CA THR A 203 -17.56 4.08 -39.00
C THR A 203 -16.58 3.87 -40.15
N ALA A 204 -16.16 2.62 -40.42
CA ALA A 204 -15.78 2.19 -41.77
C ALA A 204 -15.90 0.67 -41.94
N THR A 205 -16.67 0.30 -42.95
CA THR A 205 -17.02 -1.03 -43.47
C THR A 205 -15.83 -1.68 -44.18
N GLY A 206 -15.62 -2.99 -44.05
CA GLY A 206 -14.65 -3.72 -44.87
C GLY A 206 -14.50 -5.20 -44.54
N THR A 207 -15.21 -6.05 -45.29
CA THR A 207 -15.12 -7.51 -45.32
C THR A 207 -13.85 -7.97 -46.05
N ALA A 208 -13.07 -8.90 -45.49
CA ALA A 208 -12.23 -9.81 -46.29
C ALA A 208 -11.76 -11.05 -45.50
N THR A 209 -12.15 -12.21 -46.03
CA THR A 209 -11.65 -13.57 -45.78
C THR A 209 -10.23 -13.72 -46.34
N GLY A 210 -9.32 -14.42 -45.65
CA GLY A 210 -7.96 -14.62 -46.17
C GLY A 210 -7.13 -15.67 -45.42
N THR A 211 -6.89 -16.77 -46.11
CA THR A 211 -6.21 -18.03 -45.78
C THR A 211 -4.72 -17.87 -45.41
N ALA A 212 -4.24 -18.83 -44.60
CA ALA A 212 -2.84 -19.02 -44.19
C ALA A 212 -1.86 -19.25 -45.36
N THR A 213 -0.65 -18.71 -45.26
CA THR A 213 0.56 -19.28 -45.89
C THR A 213 1.80 -18.86 -45.11
N GLY A 214 2.68 -19.83 -44.81
CA GLY A 214 3.88 -19.63 -44.01
C GLY A 214 5.02 -18.94 -44.78
N SER A 215 5.97 -18.39 -44.02
CA SER A 215 7.29 -18.01 -44.52
C SER A 215 8.30 -18.08 -43.38
N LYS A 216 9.38 -18.84 -43.62
CA LYS A 216 10.55 -18.99 -42.75
C LYS A 216 11.43 -17.74 -42.88
N SER A 217 11.99 -17.26 -41.78
CA SER A 217 13.26 -16.52 -41.80
C SER A 217 13.96 -16.58 -40.43
N ALA A 218 15.29 -16.67 -40.51
CA ALA A 218 16.25 -17.07 -39.48
C ALA A 218 16.41 -16.08 -38.31
N GLY A 219 16.98 -16.60 -37.20
CA GLY A 219 17.13 -15.92 -35.90
C GLY A 219 18.21 -14.83 -35.80
N PRO A 220 18.57 -14.44 -34.56
CA PRO A 220 19.61 -15.22 -33.88
C PRO A 220 19.29 -15.59 -32.42
N SER A 221 19.79 -16.76 -32.03
CA SER A 221 19.75 -17.37 -30.70
C SER A 221 20.79 -16.74 -29.76
N ILE A 222 20.34 -16.27 -28.60
CA ILE A 222 21.21 -15.96 -27.45
C ILE A 222 21.13 -17.10 -26.43
N ALA A 223 22.30 -17.60 -26.05
CA ALA A 223 22.48 -18.81 -25.27
C ALA A 223 22.06 -18.64 -23.80
N SER A 224 21.31 -19.62 -23.32
CA SER A 224 20.97 -19.85 -21.91
C SER A 224 22.10 -20.61 -21.22
N SER A 225 22.85 -19.98 -20.32
CA SER A 225 23.80 -20.66 -19.45
C SER A 225 23.10 -21.16 -18.19
N THR A 226 22.88 -22.46 -18.11
CA THR A 226 22.56 -23.20 -16.89
C THR A 226 23.72 -23.12 -15.91
N GLY A 227 23.55 -22.38 -14.81
CA GLY A 227 24.46 -22.39 -13.67
C GLY A 227 24.22 -23.62 -12.81
N ALA A 228 25.15 -24.58 -12.89
CA ALA A 228 25.20 -25.76 -12.05
C ALA A 228 25.65 -25.39 -10.62
N ALA A 229 25.03 -26.05 -9.64
CA ALA A 229 25.40 -26.00 -8.24
C ALA A 229 26.85 -26.48 -8.05
N MET A 230 27.66 -25.68 -7.37
CA MET A 230 28.99 -26.09 -6.92
C MET A 230 28.92 -26.33 -5.41
N ALA A 231 28.90 -27.61 -5.03
CA ALA A 231 29.14 -28.04 -3.65
C ALA A 231 30.64 -27.84 -3.37
N LEU A 232 30.97 -27.06 -2.35
CA LEU A 232 32.35 -26.89 -1.89
C LEU A 232 32.54 -27.73 -0.61
N GLU A 233 33.50 -28.65 -0.70
CA GLU A 233 33.88 -29.62 0.32
C GLU A 233 34.51 -28.94 1.55
N VAL A 234 34.17 -29.46 2.74
CA VAL A 234 34.78 -29.10 4.02
C VAL A 234 35.95 -30.05 4.29
N PRO A 235 37.20 -29.58 4.47
CA PRO A 235 38.28 -30.44 4.93
C PRO A 235 38.26 -30.55 6.46
N GLN A 236 38.40 -31.78 6.96
CA GLN A 236 38.58 -32.08 8.37
C GLN A 236 40.05 -31.90 8.82
N GLY A 237 40.24 -31.36 10.03
CA GLY A 237 41.34 -31.73 10.93
C GLY A 237 41.79 -30.59 11.87
N VAL A 238 41.48 -30.59 13.18
CA VAL A 238 42.04 -31.31 14.37
C VAL A 238 42.79 -30.33 15.30
N TRP A 239 42.19 -30.13 16.49
CA TRP A 239 42.72 -29.84 17.86
C TRP A 239 43.64 -28.65 18.19
N LEU A 240 43.24 -27.88 19.21
CA LEU A 240 43.97 -27.71 20.50
C LEU A 240 43.05 -27.08 21.55
N GLY A 241 42.77 -27.80 22.63
CA GLY A 241 41.95 -27.32 23.74
C GLY A 241 42.67 -26.31 24.65
N SER A 242 41.90 -25.64 25.52
CA SER A 242 42.09 -25.59 26.98
C SER A 242 41.31 -24.42 27.61
N VAL A 243 40.55 -24.78 28.65
CA VAL A 243 40.27 -24.07 29.92
C VAL A 243 39.63 -22.67 29.96
N GLY A 244 38.51 -22.61 30.71
CA GLY A 244 38.37 -21.65 31.80
C GLY A 244 37.34 -20.54 31.62
N GLY A 245 36.41 -20.41 32.58
CA GLY A 245 35.74 -19.14 32.86
C GLY A 245 34.24 -19.21 33.07
N LEU A 246 33.82 -19.73 34.22
CA LEU A 246 32.49 -19.55 34.80
C LEU A 246 32.29 -18.05 35.09
N VAL A 247 31.35 -17.37 34.42
CA VAL A 247 31.04 -15.96 34.70
C VAL A 247 30.14 -15.88 35.93
N LEU A 248 30.71 -15.34 37.02
CA LEU A 248 30.01 -15.01 38.26
C LEU A 248 29.20 -13.71 38.06
N ALA A 249 27.94 -13.75 38.44
CA ALA A 249 27.08 -12.57 38.55
C ALA A 249 27.53 -11.66 39.71
N ALA A 250 27.60 -10.35 39.47
CA ALA A 250 27.72 -9.34 40.52
C ALA A 250 26.56 -8.37 40.42
N ALA A 251 25.65 -8.45 41.40
CA ALA A 251 24.68 -7.41 41.72
C ALA A 251 25.39 -6.34 42.55
N VAL A 252 25.23 -5.06 42.17
CA VAL A 252 25.63 -3.92 43.00
C VAL A 252 24.37 -3.14 43.35
N MET A 253 23.94 -3.30 44.61
CA MET A 253 23.15 -2.30 45.32
C MET A 253 24.11 -1.22 45.82
N VAL A 254 23.79 0.05 45.59
CA VAL A 254 24.33 1.15 46.38
C VAL A 254 23.16 1.90 46.98
N LEU A 255 23.07 1.82 48.31
CA LEU A 255 22.41 2.77 49.18
C LEU A 255 23.37 3.96 49.38
N GLY A 256 22.83 5.17 49.25
CA GLY A 256 23.49 6.44 49.52
C GLY A 256 22.55 7.57 49.15
#